data_AF-A0A0Z8MNW5-F1
#
_entry.id   AF-A0A0Z8MNW5-F1
#
_cell.length_a   1.000
_cell.length_b   1.000
_cell.length_c   1.000
_cell.angle_alpha   90.00
_cell.angle_beta   90.00
_cell.angle_gamma   90.00
#
_symmetry.space_group_name_H-M   'P 1'
#
loop_
_entity.id
_entity.type
_entity.pdbx_description
1 polymer ?
#
loop_
_entity_poly.entity_id
_entity_poly.type
_entity_poly.pdbx_seq_one_letter_code
_entity_poly.pdbx_strand_id
1 'polypeptide(L)'
;MKVNRVIFTPRVSFADQGTLKFVLKKWRPEGFFVRELGKGNGNWTIYRPGKIEVEIDDDGEVICLDVTQRVKELYGRRRLTEKFAKDIESDLRTGELSLDDL
;
A
#
# COMPACT_ATOMS: atom_id res chain seq x y z
N MET A 1 -16.02 -10.45 -13.66
CA MET A 1 -15.03 -9.41 -13.29
C MET A 1 -15.21 -8.08 -14.00
N LYS A 2 -15.54 -7.03 -13.24
CA LYS A 2 -15.55 -5.62 -13.66
C LYS A 2 -14.74 -4.79 -12.66
N VAL A 3 -13.83 -3.93 -13.14
CA VAL A 3 -13.11 -2.98 -12.27
C VAL A 3 -14.04 -1.84 -11.86
N ASN A 4 -14.22 -1.65 -10.56
CA ASN A 4 -15.00 -0.54 -10.01
C ASN A 4 -14.14 0.72 -9.86
N ARG A 5 -13.01 0.59 -9.15
CA ARG A 5 -12.09 1.70 -8.85
C ARG A 5 -10.70 1.20 -8.46
N VAL A 6 -9.72 2.11 -8.49
CA VAL A 6 -8.39 1.88 -7.92
C VAL A 6 -8.24 2.73 -6.65
N ILE A 7 -7.83 2.10 -5.57
CA ILE A 7 -7.70 2.70 -4.24
C ILE A 7 -6.21 2.92 -3.95
N PHE A 8 -5.84 4.16 -3.66
CA PHE A 8 -4.50 4.50 -3.19
C PHE A 8 -4.48 4.73 -1.69
N THR A 9 -3.70 3.93 -0.97
CA THR A 9 -3.39 4.18 0.44
C THR A 9 -1.98 4.79 0.54
N PRO A 10 -1.82 6.02 1.04
CA PRO A 10 -0.51 6.65 1.13
C PRO A 10 0.39 5.97 2.17
N ARG A 11 1.70 6.03 1.92
CA ARG A 11 2.69 5.65 2.93
C ARG A 11 2.62 6.62 4.12
N VAL A 12 2.59 6.07 5.33
CA VAL A 12 2.71 6.84 6.58
C VAL A 12 4.02 6.46 7.26
N SER A 13 4.73 7.44 7.82
CA SER A 13 5.95 7.21 8.60
C SER A 13 6.14 8.29 9.65
N PHE A 14 6.48 7.92 10.89
CA PHE A 14 6.81 8.83 11.99
C PHE A 14 7.77 8.14 12.97
N ALA A 15 8.25 8.88 13.96
CA ALA A 15 9.12 8.36 15.01
C ALA A 15 8.34 8.19 16.32
N ASP A 16 8.67 7.13 17.08
CA ASP A 16 8.21 6.95 18.45
C ASP A 16 9.38 6.44 19.31
N GLN A 17 9.36 6.76 20.61
CA GLN A 17 10.43 6.43 21.54
C GLN A 17 9.94 5.43 22.59
N GLY A 18 10.80 4.50 22.97
CA GLY A 18 10.55 3.56 24.06
C GLY A 18 11.29 2.25 23.90
N THR A 19 10.94 1.27 24.74
CA THR A 19 11.45 -0.10 24.56
C THR A 19 10.78 -0.75 23.36
N LEU A 20 11.49 -1.64 22.65
CA LEU A 20 10.94 -2.36 21.50
C LEU A 20 9.62 -3.07 21.84
N LYS A 21 9.54 -3.69 23.03
CA LYS A 21 8.34 -4.40 23.50
C LYS A 21 7.12 -3.46 23.58
N PHE A 22 7.30 -2.27 24.14
CA PHE A 22 6.22 -1.29 24.27
C PHE A 22 5.76 -0.79 22.90
N VAL A 23 6.73 -0.43 22.04
CA VAL A 23 6.45 0.10 20.71
C VAL A 23 5.76 -0.94 19.81
N LEU A 24 6.18 -2.20 19.85
CA LEU A 24 5.51 -3.28 19.12
C LEU A 24 4.08 -3.50 19.63
N LYS A 25 3.86 -3.52 20.95
CA LYS A 25 2.52 -3.70 21.53
C LYS A 25 1.55 -2.59 21.12
N LYS A 26 2.05 -1.36 20.98
CA LYS A 26 1.27 -0.20 20.55
C LYS A 26 0.91 -0.27 19.07
N TRP A 27 1.89 -0.49 18.20
CA TRP A 27 1.73 -0.22 16.76
C TRP A 27 1.45 -1.44 15.87
N ARG A 28 1.83 -2.66 16.29
CA ARG A 28 1.55 -3.88 15.51
C ARG A 28 0.05 -4.14 15.34
N PRO A 29 -0.82 -4.01 16.38
CA PRO A 29 -2.25 -4.20 16.23
C PRO A 29 -2.90 -3.21 15.26
N GLU A 30 -2.32 -2.01 15.13
CA GLU A 30 -2.73 -1.00 14.16
C GLU A 30 -2.17 -1.26 12.75
N GLY A 31 -1.52 -2.39 12.50
CA GLY A 31 -0.98 -2.73 11.17
C GLY A 31 0.24 -1.91 10.74
N PHE A 32 0.97 -1.33 11.69
CA PHE A 32 2.24 -0.65 11.41
C PHE A 32 3.43 -1.60 11.58
N PHE A 33 4.47 -1.32 10.80
CA PHE A 33 5.78 -1.92 10.93
C PHE A 33 6.68 -1.03 11.79
N VAL A 34 7.59 -1.67 12.52
CA VAL A 34 8.53 -1.02 13.43
C VAL A 34 9.94 -1.36 12.98
N ARG A 35 10.78 -0.35 12.78
CA ARG A 35 12.23 -0.51 12.52
C ARG A 35 13.03 0.40 13.43
N GLU A 36 14.24 0.00 13.76
CA GLU A 36 15.12 0.80 14.61
C GLU A 36 15.51 2.12 13.93
N LEU A 37 15.55 3.20 14.71
CA LEU A 37 16.04 4.50 14.31
C LEU A 37 17.13 4.93 15.30
N GLY A 38 18.40 4.95 14.88
CA GLY A 38 19.47 5.46 15.75
C GLY A 38 20.14 4.42 16.66
N LYS A 39 20.25 3.15 16.23
CA LYS A 39 21.18 2.13 16.75
C LYS A 39 21.12 1.94 18.28
N GLY A 40 19.94 1.70 18.84
CA GLY A 40 19.78 1.26 20.22
C GLY A 40 19.43 2.35 21.23
N ASN A 41 19.26 3.61 20.80
CA ASN A 41 18.86 4.72 21.69
C ASN A 41 17.36 4.72 22.06
N GLY A 42 16.63 3.68 21.71
CA GLY A 42 15.19 3.55 21.96
C GLY A 42 14.31 4.36 21.02
N ASN A 43 14.84 4.92 19.92
CA ASN A 43 14.03 5.53 18.87
C ASN A 43 13.69 4.52 17.78
N TRP A 44 12.44 4.59 17.31
CA TRP A 44 11.90 3.67 16.32
C TRP A 44 11.23 4.44 15.21
N THR A 45 11.43 4.02 13.95
CA THR A 45 10.55 4.45 12.87
C THR A 45 9.34 3.53 12.82
N ILE A 46 8.16 4.13 12.92
CA ILE A 46 6.87 3.47 12.73
C ILE A 46 6.40 3.80 11.33
N TYR A 47 6.06 2.79 10.54
CA TYR A 47 5.64 3.03 9.17
C TYR A 47 4.60 2.03 8.67
N ARG A 48 3.72 2.50 7.78
CA ARG A 48 2.83 1.66 6.97
C ARG A 48 3.18 1.91 5.51
N PRO A 49 3.54 0.88 4.72
CA PRO A 49 3.84 1.06 3.31
C PRO A 49 2.60 1.58 2.58
N GLY A 50 2.82 2.41 1.56
CA GLY A 50 1.73 2.80 0.66
C GLY A 50 1.32 1.61 -0.20
N LYS A 51 0.02 1.55 -0.52
CA LYS A 51 -0.61 0.47 -1.28
C LYS A 51 -1.42 1.00 -2.44
N ILE A 52 -1.57 0.16 -3.46
CA ILE A 52 -2.57 0.30 -4.51
C ILE A 52 -3.40 -0.98 -4.52
N GLU A 53 -4.71 -0.81 -4.42
CA GLU A 53 -5.68 -1.90 -4.41
C GLU A 53 -6.68 -1.69 -5.55
N VAL A 54 -7.08 -2.75 -6.23
CA VAL A 54 -8.14 -2.69 -7.25
C VAL A 54 -9.39 -3.31 -6.67
N GLU A 55 -10.47 -2.54 -6.64
CA GLU A 55 -11.79 -3.03 -6.27
C GLU A 55 -12.49 -3.55 -7.52
N ILE A 56 -12.86 -4.84 -7.50
CA ILE A 56 -13.55 -5.51 -8.59
C ILE A 56 -14.89 -6.05 -8.11
N ASP A 57 -15.86 -6.05 -9.02
CA ASP A 57 -17.10 -6.83 -8.91
C ASP A 57 -16.90 -8.14 -9.66
N ASP A 58 -16.96 -9.24 -8.94
CA ASP A 58 -16.95 -10.59 -9.51
C ASP A 58 -18.25 -11.31 -9.13
N ASP A 59 -19.14 -11.44 -10.11
CA ASP A 59 -20.45 -12.08 -9.97
C ASP A 59 -21.28 -11.58 -8.76
N GLY A 60 -21.21 -10.26 -8.48
CA GLY A 60 -21.92 -9.61 -7.39
C GLY A 60 -21.18 -9.60 -6.05
N GLU A 61 -19.98 -10.19 -5.98
CA GLU A 61 -19.07 -10.06 -4.83
C GLU A 61 -18.04 -8.96 -5.08
N VAL A 62 -17.89 -8.05 -4.12
CA VAL A 62 -16.88 -6.98 -4.19
C VAL A 62 -15.58 -7.47 -3.55
N ILE A 63 -14.53 -7.59 -4.35
CA ILE A 63 -13.20 -8.06 -3.94
C ILE A 63 -12.19 -6.91 -4.09
N CYS A 64 -11.32 -6.73 -3.09
CA CYS A 64 -10.19 -5.80 -3.16
C CYS A 64 -8.88 -6.59 -3.32
N LEU A 65 -8.20 -6.41 -4.46
CA LEU A 65 -6.92 -7.06 -4.76
C LEU A 65 -5.76 -6.09 -4.50
N ASP A 66 -4.79 -6.50 -3.67
CA ASP A 66 -3.54 -5.73 -3.46
C ASP A 66 -2.58 -5.95 -4.63
N VAL A 67 -2.50 -4.96 -5.51
CA VAL A 67 -1.67 -4.98 -6.74
C VAL A 67 -0.35 -4.20 -6.55
N THR A 68 -0.03 -3.81 -5.31
CA THR A 68 1.09 -2.90 -5.00
C THR A 68 2.43 -3.37 -5.56
N GLN A 69 2.70 -4.68 -5.48
CA GLN A 69 3.97 -5.25 -5.95
C GLN A 69 4.03 -5.26 -7.48
N ARG A 70 3.01 -5.77 -8.14
CA ARG A 70 2.95 -5.88 -9.60
C ARG A 70 2.97 -4.51 -10.27
N VAL A 71 2.23 -3.53 -9.74
CA VAL A 71 2.34 -2.12 -10.16
C VAL A 71 3.78 -1.60 -10.03
N LYS A 72 4.47 -1.89 -8.93
CA LYS A 72 5.88 -1.46 -8.78
C LYS A 72 6.81 -2.17 -9.76
N GLU A 73 6.54 -3.41 -10.13
CA GLU A 73 7.35 -4.16 -11.09
C GLU A 73 7.16 -3.63 -12.51
N LEU A 74 5.91 -3.45 -12.94
CA LEU A 74 5.55 -2.92 -14.26
C LEU A 74 6.06 -1.49 -14.48
N TYR A 75 5.90 -0.62 -13.47
CA TYR A 75 6.19 0.80 -13.62
C TYR A 75 7.54 1.21 -13.00
N GLY A 76 8.47 0.28 -12.82
CA GLY A 76 9.87 0.58 -12.49
C GLY A 76 10.09 1.16 -11.08
N ARG A 77 9.35 0.68 -10.09
CA ARG A 77 9.43 1.05 -8.66
C ARG A 77 9.24 2.55 -8.40
N ARG A 78 8.50 3.23 -9.28
CA ARG A 78 8.10 4.64 -9.10
C ARG A 78 7.39 4.84 -7.76
N ARG A 79 7.48 6.06 -7.23
CA ARG A 79 6.76 6.44 -6.02
C ARG A 79 5.26 6.37 -6.28
N LEU A 80 4.55 5.58 -5.47
CA LEU A 80 3.09 5.50 -5.52
C LEU A 80 2.49 6.82 -5.04
N THR A 81 1.57 7.37 -5.82
CA THR A 81 0.85 8.62 -5.55
C THR A 81 -0.60 8.47 -5.95
N GLU A 82 -1.47 9.37 -5.46
CA GLU A 82 -2.88 9.34 -5.85
C GLU A 82 -3.07 9.58 -7.35
N LYS A 83 -2.32 10.52 -7.95
CA LYS A 83 -2.34 10.75 -9.39
C LYS A 83 -1.99 9.46 -10.15
N PHE A 84 -0.93 8.79 -9.74
CA PHE A 84 -0.49 7.55 -10.39
C PHE A 84 -1.54 6.43 -10.28
N ALA A 85 -2.25 6.33 -9.16
CA ALA A 85 -3.36 5.39 -9.04
C ALA A 85 -4.55 5.74 -9.97
N LYS A 86 -4.85 7.03 -10.17
CA LYS A 86 -5.86 7.48 -11.14
C LYS A 86 -5.44 7.19 -12.58
N ASP A 87 -4.16 7.32 -12.89
CA ASP A 87 -3.63 6.94 -14.20
C ASP A 87 -3.84 5.43 -14.44
N ILE A 88 -3.51 4.58 -13.46
CA ILE A 88 -3.78 3.11 -13.53
C ILE A 88 -5.28 2.81 -13.69
N GLU A 89 -6.15 3.51 -12.96
CA GLU A 89 -7.60 3.35 -13.11
C GLU A 89 -8.07 3.70 -14.52
N SER A 90 -7.50 4.74 -15.13
CA SER A 90 -7.78 5.11 -16.51
C SER A 90 -7.33 4.01 -17.48
N ASP A 91 -6.10 3.53 -17.34
CA ASP A 91 -5.53 2.48 -18.22
C ASP A 91 -6.35 1.18 -18.16
N LEU A 92 -6.80 0.78 -16.96
CA LEU A 92 -7.69 -0.37 -16.77
C LEU A 92 -9.06 -0.17 -17.43
N ARG A 93 -9.60 1.06 -17.42
CA ARG A 93 -10.90 1.38 -18.00
C ARG A 93 -10.86 1.49 -19.53
N THR A 94 -9.76 1.98 -20.09
CA THR A 94 -9.56 2.07 -21.55
C THR A 94 -9.10 0.74 -22.15
N GLY A 95 -8.67 -0.22 -21.31
CA GLY A 95 -8.16 -1.51 -21.75
C GLY A 95 -6.70 -1.47 -22.20
N GLU A 96 -5.99 -0.37 -21.91
CA GLU A 96 -4.54 -0.26 -22.12
C GLU A 96 -3.74 -1.13 -21.13
N LEU A 97 -4.38 -1.51 -20.02
CA LEU A 97 -3.86 -2.41 -19.00
C LEU A 97 -4.88 -3.49 -18.66
N SER A 98 -4.47 -4.76 -18.58
CA SER A 98 -5.32 -5.83 -18.06
C SER A 98 -5.17 -5.98 -16.55
N LEU A 99 -6.22 -6.44 -15.87
CA LEU A 99 -6.12 -6.85 -14.47
C LEU A 99 -5.17 -8.05 -14.30
N ASP A 100 -5.03 -8.91 -15.31
CA ASP A 100 -4.11 -10.05 -15.27
C ASP A 100 -2.63 -9.63 -15.29
N ASP A 101 -2.35 -8.42 -15.79
CA ASP A 101 -1.02 -7.82 -15.75
C ASP A 101 -0.69 -7.25 -14.34
N LEU A 102 -1.73 -6.89 -13.59
CA LEU A 102 -1.68 -6.25 -12.26
C LEU A 102 -1.83 -7.21 -11.11
#